data_AF-A0A1F2VD36-F1
#
_entry.id   AF-A0A1F2VD36-F1
#
_cell.length_a   1.000
_cell.length_b   1.000
_cell.length_c   1.000
_cell.angle_alpha   90.00
_cell.angle_beta   90.00
_cell.angle_gamma   90.00
#
_symmetry.space_group_name_H-M   'P 1'
#
loop_
_entity.id
_entity.type
_entity.pdbx_description
1 polymer ?
#
loop_
_entity_poly.entity_id
_entity_poly.type
_entity_poly.pdbx_seq_one_letter_code
_entity_poly.pdbx_strand_id
1 'polypeptide(L)'
;MPAFLETLGEPVQGMRMGIMRRWFFDDLDPDVERAMEATIDVYRDLGVEIVEVDLGDVENAQSMLTFGIVVADALQRHQERIERQPQDYGDDVLMRMRLGEKVSGVQYAQSMRWMEAWRHRLKGVFRDVDALLSPTTPRPAPAAKGLDFAQAIRQIPRFSCAWPMAGIPSLAVPCGFSADGLPLSHELAAPCFCEPTVLRLGHAFQSVTDHHLQCARLPDA
;
A
#
# COMPACT_ATOMS: atom_id res chain seq x y z
N MET A 1 5.65 5.21 -25.82
CA MET A 1 5.67 4.86 -24.39
C MET A 1 5.45 6.15 -23.61
N PRO A 2 4.66 6.15 -22.51
CA PRO A 2 4.54 7.35 -21.68
C PRO A 2 5.93 7.73 -21.12
N ALA A 3 6.23 9.02 -21.08
CA ALA A 3 7.50 9.52 -20.58
C ALA A 3 7.39 9.78 -19.06
N PHE A 4 7.88 8.83 -18.26
CA PHE A 4 7.67 8.85 -16.81
C PHE A 4 8.73 9.64 -16.03
N LEU A 5 9.89 9.93 -16.65
CA LEU A 5 11.06 10.47 -15.97
C LEU A 5 11.36 11.93 -16.32
N GLU A 6 10.60 12.54 -17.22
CA GLU A 6 10.86 13.92 -17.70
C GLU A 6 10.81 14.94 -16.56
N THR A 7 9.92 14.71 -15.58
CA THR A 7 9.71 15.60 -14.43
C THR A 7 10.48 15.17 -13.19
N LEU A 8 11.32 14.12 -13.26
CA LEU A 8 11.90 13.47 -12.08
C LEU A 8 12.72 14.45 -11.21
N GLY A 9 13.46 15.36 -11.83
CA GLY A 9 14.29 16.36 -11.16
C GLY A 9 13.62 17.70 -10.91
N GLU A 10 12.32 17.85 -11.22
CA GLU A 10 11.61 19.09 -10.95
C GLU A 10 11.36 19.28 -9.44
N PRO A 11 11.37 20.52 -8.93
CA PRO A 11 11.04 20.80 -7.53
C PRO A 11 9.64 20.31 -7.14
N VAL A 12 9.51 19.80 -5.92
CA VAL A 12 8.21 19.38 -5.34
C VAL A 12 7.55 20.45 -4.46
N GLN A 13 8.19 21.61 -4.32
CA GLN A 13 7.68 22.72 -3.50
C GLN A 13 6.31 23.18 -3.99
N GLY A 14 5.38 23.36 -3.06
CA GLY A 14 3.99 23.77 -3.31
C GLY A 14 3.06 22.63 -3.71
N MET A 15 3.56 21.39 -3.86
CA MET A 15 2.67 20.24 -4.03
C MET A 15 1.89 19.99 -2.74
N ARG A 16 0.65 19.52 -2.88
CA ARG A 16 -0.24 19.17 -1.77
C ARG A 16 -0.25 17.67 -1.57
N MET A 17 0.15 17.22 -0.39
CA MET A 17 0.19 15.81 -0.02
C MET A 17 -0.85 15.51 1.05
N GLY A 18 -1.83 14.69 0.71
CA GLY A 18 -2.88 14.25 1.61
C GLY A 18 -2.42 13.18 2.58
N ILE A 19 -2.75 13.33 3.85
CA ILE A 19 -2.61 12.29 4.88
C ILE A 19 -3.97 12.01 5.51
N MET A 20 -4.29 10.74 5.71
CA MET A 20 -5.44 10.35 6.55
C MET A 20 -4.88 9.76 7.83
N ARG A 21 -4.94 10.54 8.92
CA ARG A 21 -4.48 10.10 10.25
C ARG A 21 -5.24 8.86 10.72
N ARG A 22 -6.57 8.92 10.63
CA ARG A 22 -7.46 7.78 10.93
C ARG A 22 -7.06 6.56 10.09
N TRP A 23 -7.07 5.39 10.72
CA TRP A 23 -6.76 4.08 10.13
C TRP A 23 -5.32 3.83 9.69
N PHE A 24 -4.67 4.76 8.99
CA PHE A 24 -3.26 4.58 8.56
C PHE A 24 -2.26 4.84 9.68
N PHE A 25 -2.62 5.62 10.70
CA PHE A 25 -1.77 5.91 11.86
C PHE A 25 -2.32 5.31 13.15
N ASP A 26 -3.37 4.47 13.06
CA ASP A 26 -3.93 3.76 14.21
C ASP A 26 -3.20 2.43 14.41
N ASP A 27 -2.80 2.13 15.65
CA ASP A 27 -2.17 0.86 16.04
C ASP A 27 -0.92 0.51 15.19
N LEU A 28 -0.10 1.53 14.92
CA LEU A 28 1.21 1.35 14.31
C LEU A 28 2.21 0.81 15.32
N ASP A 29 3.19 0.06 14.82
CA ASP A 29 4.41 -0.15 15.58
C ASP A 29 5.08 1.21 15.89
N PRO A 30 5.58 1.44 17.11
CA PRO A 30 6.19 2.72 17.47
C PRO A 30 7.32 3.15 16.55
N ASP A 31 8.06 2.21 15.96
CA ASP A 31 9.15 2.53 15.03
C ASP A 31 8.61 3.01 13.68
N VAL A 32 7.51 2.42 13.22
CA VAL A 32 6.79 2.86 12.01
C VAL A 32 6.18 4.23 12.23
N GLU A 33 5.53 4.46 13.38
CA GLU A 33 4.96 5.77 13.73
C GLU A 33 6.02 6.87 13.73
N ARG A 34 7.16 6.65 14.39
CA ARG A 34 8.27 7.62 14.41
C ARG A 34 8.85 7.86 13.02
N ALA A 35 9.04 6.81 12.22
CA ALA A 35 9.52 6.94 10.86
C ALA A 35 8.55 7.75 9.99
N MET A 36 7.24 7.55 10.16
CA MET A 36 6.22 8.29 9.42
C MET A 36 6.17 9.78 9.80
N GLU A 37 6.28 10.14 11.07
CA GLU A 37 6.39 11.56 11.45
C GLU A 37 7.65 12.21 10.85
N ALA A 38 8.80 11.52 10.91
CA ALA A 38 10.04 12.01 10.30
C ALA A 38 9.88 12.16 8.78
N THR A 39 9.20 11.22 8.10
CA THR A 39 8.90 11.33 6.67
C THR A 39 8.04 12.55 6.36
N ILE A 40 7.01 12.82 7.17
CA ILE A 40 6.14 13.99 7.00
C ILE A 40 6.96 15.28 7.12
N ASP A 41 7.87 15.35 8.10
CA ASP A 41 8.74 16.51 8.30
C ASP A 41 9.72 16.72 7.14
N VAL A 42 10.32 15.65 6.60
CA VAL A 42 11.16 15.75 5.39
C VAL A 42 10.37 16.33 4.21
N TYR A 43 9.13 15.90 3.98
CA TYR A 43 8.31 16.47 2.91
C TYR A 43 7.96 17.95 3.15
N ARG A 44 7.70 18.34 4.41
CA ARG A 44 7.52 19.76 4.77
C ARG A 44 8.75 20.59 4.47
N ASP A 45 9.94 20.09 4.81
CA ASP A 45 11.21 20.77 4.55
C ASP A 45 11.52 20.91 3.05
N LEU A 46 11.07 19.94 2.25
CA LEU A 46 11.07 20.02 0.78
C LEU A 46 10.02 21.00 0.21
N GLY A 47 9.21 21.62 1.07
CA GLY A 47 8.20 22.60 0.71
C GLY A 47 6.87 22.00 0.25
N VAL A 48 6.60 20.73 0.55
CA VAL A 48 5.31 20.07 0.28
C VAL A 48 4.30 20.46 1.38
N GLU A 49 3.09 20.82 0.97
CA GLU A 49 1.99 21.15 1.86
C GLU A 49 1.27 19.88 2.32
N ILE A 50 1.29 19.61 3.64
CA ILE A 50 0.62 18.44 4.22
C ILE A 50 -0.84 18.79 4.54
N VAL A 51 -1.78 18.05 3.95
CA VAL A 51 -3.22 18.30 4.07
C VAL A 51 -3.90 17.08 4.69
N GLU A 52 -4.71 17.28 5.72
CA GLU A 52 -5.55 16.19 6.22
C GLU A 52 -6.70 15.90 5.26
N VAL A 53 -6.88 14.62 4.92
CA VAL A 53 -7.94 14.15 4.03
C VAL A 53 -8.76 13.05 4.69
N ASP A 54 -10.01 12.91 4.26
CA ASP A 54 -10.86 11.79 4.63
C ASP A 54 -11.02 10.84 3.45
N LEU A 55 -10.59 9.59 3.61
CA LEU A 55 -10.78 8.53 2.62
C LEU A 55 -12.03 7.68 2.88
N GLY A 56 -12.90 8.10 3.80
CA GLY A 56 -14.22 7.51 3.97
C GLY A 56 -14.14 6.20 4.71
N ASP A 57 -14.51 5.11 4.04
CA ASP A 57 -14.54 3.75 4.59
C ASP A 57 -13.40 2.88 4.05
N VAL A 58 -12.24 3.49 3.80
CA VAL A 58 -11.02 2.81 3.31
C VAL A 58 -10.61 1.61 4.19
N GLU A 59 -11.01 1.59 5.46
CA GLU A 59 -10.84 0.44 6.36
C GLU A 59 -11.47 -0.85 5.86
N ASN A 60 -12.49 -0.75 4.99
CA ASN A 60 -13.16 -1.88 4.36
C ASN A 60 -12.49 -2.33 3.05
N ALA A 61 -11.47 -1.61 2.55
CA ALA A 61 -10.82 -1.88 1.28
C ALA A 61 -10.34 -3.33 1.18
N GLN A 62 -9.70 -3.87 2.22
CA GLN A 62 -9.24 -5.25 2.19
C GLN A 62 -10.40 -6.26 2.12
N SER A 63 -11.44 -6.05 2.93
CA SER A 63 -12.62 -6.92 2.95
C SER A 63 -13.36 -6.91 1.61
N MET A 64 -13.54 -5.74 1.01
CA MET A 64 -14.25 -5.58 -0.26
C MET A 64 -13.39 -6.02 -1.44
N LEU A 65 -12.16 -5.54 -1.54
CA LEU A 65 -11.31 -5.77 -2.71
C LEU A 65 -10.59 -7.11 -2.66
N THR A 66 -9.86 -7.38 -1.58
CA THR A 66 -9.06 -8.61 -1.49
C THR A 66 -9.96 -9.82 -1.26
N PHE A 67 -10.82 -9.77 -0.25
CA PHE A 67 -11.66 -10.91 0.13
C PHE A 67 -12.99 -10.97 -0.61
N GLY A 68 -13.40 -9.91 -1.30
CA GLY A 68 -14.64 -9.87 -2.09
C GLY A 68 -14.45 -10.01 -3.60
N ILE A 69 -13.27 -9.69 -4.14
CA ILE A 69 -12.97 -9.77 -5.58
C ILE A 69 -11.78 -10.69 -5.83
N VAL A 70 -10.59 -10.34 -5.32
CA VAL A 70 -9.33 -11.00 -5.70
C VAL A 70 -9.33 -12.51 -5.44
N VAL A 71 -9.80 -12.95 -4.28
CA VAL A 71 -9.85 -14.40 -3.96
C VAL A 71 -10.86 -15.15 -4.83
N ALA A 72 -11.96 -14.51 -5.22
CA ALA A 72 -12.98 -15.10 -6.10
C ALA A 72 -12.43 -15.27 -7.52
N ASP A 73 -11.78 -14.22 -8.05
CA ASP A 73 -11.14 -14.25 -9.37
C ASP A 73 -9.97 -15.24 -9.42
N ALA A 74 -9.15 -15.29 -8.35
CA ALA A 74 -8.06 -16.25 -8.23
C ALA A 74 -8.58 -17.70 -8.24
N LEU A 75 -9.63 -18.00 -7.48
CA LEU A 75 -10.27 -19.31 -7.50
C LEU A 75 -10.80 -19.63 -8.90
N GLN A 76 -11.58 -18.72 -9.50
CA GLN A 76 -12.17 -18.92 -10.82
C GLN A 76 -11.09 -19.22 -11.87
N ARG A 77 -9.96 -18.51 -11.82
CA ARG A 77 -8.83 -18.67 -12.75
C ARG A 77 -8.10 -20.00 -12.59
N HIS A 78 -8.09 -20.55 -11.38
CA HIS A 78 -7.29 -21.74 -11.02
C HIS A 78 -8.14 -22.98 -10.70
N GLN A 79 -9.46 -22.91 -10.77
CA GLN A 79 -10.40 -23.94 -10.32
C GLN A 79 -10.06 -25.33 -10.89
N GLU A 80 -9.92 -25.46 -12.21
CA GLU A 80 -9.62 -26.75 -12.85
C GLU A 80 -8.29 -27.35 -12.35
N ARG A 81 -7.28 -26.51 -12.16
CA ARG A 81 -5.97 -26.96 -11.68
C ARG A 81 -6.02 -27.35 -10.21
N ILE A 82 -6.75 -26.62 -9.39
CA ILE A 82 -6.98 -26.96 -7.98
C ILE A 82 -7.70 -28.30 -7.85
N GLU A 83 -8.65 -28.60 -8.73
CA GLU A 83 -9.39 -29.87 -8.72
C GLU A 83 -8.52 -31.05 -9.19
N ARG A 84 -7.70 -30.85 -10.21
CA ARG A 84 -6.90 -31.93 -10.83
C ARG A 84 -5.53 -32.14 -10.21
N GLN A 85 -4.88 -31.08 -9.76
CA GLN A 85 -3.48 -31.05 -9.36
C GLN A 85 -3.27 -30.12 -8.14
N PRO A 86 -4.00 -30.31 -7.02
CA PRO A 86 -3.84 -29.45 -5.84
C PRO A 86 -2.44 -29.52 -5.23
N GLN A 87 -1.73 -30.64 -5.38
CA GLN A 87 -0.37 -30.85 -4.87
C GLN A 87 0.70 -29.96 -5.51
N ASP A 88 0.39 -29.31 -6.64
CA ASP A 88 1.30 -28.37 -7.29
C ASP A 88 1.34 -27.00 -6.59
N TYR A 89 0.43 -26.76 -5.65
CA TYR A 89 0.34 -25.53 -4.87
C TYR A 89 0.91 -25.73 -3.46
N GLY A 90 1.56 -24.70 -2.93
CA GLY A 90 1.82 -24.63 -1.49
C GLY A 90 0.51 -24.60 -0.70
N ASP A 91 0.50 -25.19 0.48
CA ASP A 91 -0.68 -25.30 1.34
C ASP A 91 -1.29 -23.91 1.67
N ASP A 92 -0.44 -22.91 1.87
CA ASP A 92 -0.82 -21.52 2.13
C ASP A 92 -1.51 -20.86 0.92
N VAL A 93 -0.96 -21.09 -0.28
CA VAL A 93 -1.53 -20.60 -1.54
C VAL A 93 -2.87 -21.25 -1.82
N LEU A 94 -2.96 -22.58 -1.66
CA LEU A 94 -4.19 -23.34 -1.86
C LEU A 94 -5.28 -22.89 -0.87
N MET A 95 -4.93 -22.72 0.40
CA MET A 95 -5.83 -22.19 1.42
C MET A 95 -6.39 -20.82 1.01
N ARG A 96 -5.52 -19.90 0.57
CA ARG A 96 -5.93 -18.55 0.17
C ARG A 96 -6.82 -18.54 -1.07
N MET A 97 -6.53 -19.37 -2.08
CA MET A 97 -7.39 -19.49 -3.26
C MET A 97 -8.78 -20.03 -2.90
N ARG A 98 -8.85 -21.03 -2.02
CA ARG A 98 -10.14 -21.61 -1.58
C ARG A 98 -10.99 -20.66 -0.74
N LEU A 99 -10.45 -19.55 -0.23
CA LEU A 99 -11.29 -18.50 0.37
C LEU A 99 -12.33 -17.96 -0.62
N GLY A 100 -12.05 -18.00 -1.93
CA GLY A 100 -13.00 -17.65 -2.98
C GLY A 100 -14.28 -18.50 -2.99
N GLU A 101 -14.25 -19.73 -2.47
CA GLU A 101 -15.42 -20.63 -2.43
C GLU A 101 -16.55 -20.05 -1.56
N LYS A 102 -16.20 -19.17 -0.61
CA LYS A 102 -17.14 -18.52 0.31
C LYS A 102 -17.70 -17.21 -0.23
N VAL A 103 -17.24 -16.74 -1.39
CA VAL A 103 -17.68 -15.48 -1.99
C VAL A 103 -18.88 -15.75 -2.89
N SER A 104 -20.06 -15.34 -2.45
CA SER A 104 -21.27 -15.39 -3.28
C SER A 104 -21.25 -14.34 -4.39
N GLY A 105 -22.03 -14.56 -5.47
CA GLY A 105 -22.20 -13.57 -6.53
C GLY A 105 -22.77 -12.23 -6.03
N VAL A 106 -23.57 -12.25 -4.95
CA VAL A 106 -24.08 -11.02 -4.31
C VAL A 106 -22.96 -10.23 -3.64
N GLN A 107 -22.06 -10.92 -2.92
CA GLN A 107 -20.90 -10.30 -2.28
C GLN A 107 -19.89 -9.76 -3.31
N TYR A 108 -19.64 -10.52 -4.38
CA TYR A 108 -18.81 -10.05 -5.48
C TYR A 108 -19.39 -8.77 -6.11
N ALA A 109 -20.70 -8.76 -6.43
CA ALA A 109 -21.37 -7.58 -6.98
C ALA A 109 -21.36 -6.38 -6.02
N GLN A 110 -21.49 -6.61 -4.71
CA GLN A 110 -21.35 -5.57 -3.70
C GLN A 110 -19.94 -4.98 -3.69
N SER A 111 -18.93 -5.84 -3.76
CA SER A 111 -17.51 -5.44 -3.76
C SER A 111 -17.14 -4.66 -5.02
N MET A 112 -17.67 -5.05 -6.18
CA MET A 112 -17.51 -4.30 -7.43
C MET A 112 -18.13 -2.90 -7.36
N ARG A 113 -19.31 -2.76 -6.75
CA ARG A 113 -19.93 -1.44 -6.51
C ARG A 113 -19.10 -0.60 -5.54
N TRP A 114 -18.58 -1.23 -4.48
CA TRP A 114 -17.70 -0.55 -3.53
C TRP A 114 -16.42 -0.04 -4.22
N MET A 115 -15.79 -0.86 -5.07
CA MET A 115 -14.62 -0.47 -5.84
C MET A 115 -14.88 0.75 -6.75
N GLU A 116 -16.04 0.82 -7.39
CA GLU A 116 -16.41 1.98 -8.22
C GLU A 116 -16.66 3.23 -7.37
N ALA A 117 -17.35 3.09 -6.23
CA ALA A 117 -17.53 4.19 -5.28
C ALA A 117 -16.17 4.68 -4.73
N TRP A 118 -15.25 3.77 -4.45
CA TRP A 118 -13.89 4.06 -4.01
C TRP A 118 -13.10 4.83 -5.06
N ARG A 119 -13.14 4.41 -6.33
CA ARG A 119 -12.55 5.16 -7.45
C ARG A 119 -13.13 6.56 -7.58
N HIS A 120 -14.44 6.71 -7.45
CA HIS A 120 -15.09 8.02 -7.48
C HIS A 120 -14.65 8.92 -6.32
N ARG A 121 -14.53 8.35 -5.11
CA ARG A 121 -14.05 9.06 -3.93
C ARG A 121 -12.61 9.55 -4.11
N LEU A 122 -11.72 8.68 -4.58
CA LEU A 122 -10.33 9.03 -4.85
C LEU A 122 -10.22 10.17 -5.88
N LYS A 123 -10.99 10.12 -6.97
CA LYS A 123 -11.09 11.26 -7.92
C LYS A 123 -11.52 12.55 -7.23
N GLY A 124 -12.40 12.44 -6.22
CA GLY A 124 -12.80 13.56 -5.38
C GLY A 124 -11.64 14.15 -4.59
N VAL A 125 -10.95 13.31 -3.83
CA VAL A 125 -9.83 13.68 -2.95
C VAL A 125 -8.66 14.28 -3.75
N PHE A 126 -8.33 13.69 -4.90
CA PHE A 126 -7.27 14.17 -5.78
C PHE A 126 -7.58 15.51 -6.48
N ARG A 127 -8.75 16.12 -6.27
CA ARG A 127 -8.97 17.53 -6.64
C ARG A 127 -8.28 18.50 -5.67
N ASP A 128 -8.05 18.04 -4.45
CA ASP A 128 -7.47 18.84 -3.37
C ASP A 128 -6.01 18.48 -3.08
N VAL A 129 -5.51 17.33 -3.54
CA VAL A 129 -4.13 16.90 -3.30
C VAL A 129 -3.51 16.28 -4.54
N ASP A 130 -2.20 16.46 -4.70
CA ASP A 130 -1.43 15.88 -5.81
C ASP A 130 -1.02 14.42 -5.54
N ALA A 131 -0.86 14.07 -4.26
CA ALA A 131 -0.52 12.73 -3.82
C ALA A 131 -1.10 12.43 -2.42
N LEU A 132 -1.15 11.16 -2.08
CA LEU A 132 -1.44 10.65 -0.73
C LEU A 132 -0.19 10.02 -0.14
N LEU A 133 -0.03 10.14 1.17
CA LEU A 133 1.04 9.52 1.95
C LEU A 133 0.44 8.59 3.02
N SER A 134 1.01 7.39 3.12
CA SER A 134 0.68 6.41 4.15
C SER A 134 1.90 5.56 4.50
N PRO A 135 1.95 4.86 5.64
CA PRO A 135 2.92 3.78 5.83
C PRO A 135 2.66 2.66 4.81
N THR A 136 3.70 1.99 4.31
CA THR A 136 3.49 0.83 3.43
C THR A 136 2.91 -0.37 4.19
N THR A 137 3.36 -0.55 5.43
CA THR A 137 2.91 -1.62 6.34
C THR A 137 2.84 -1.07 7.76
N PRO A 138 1.96 -1.60 8.64
CA PRO A 138 1.78 -1.05 9.98
C PRO A 138 2.91 -1.40 10.96
N ARG A 139 3.76 -2.38 10.61
CA ARG A 139 4.78 -2.95 11.49
C ARG A 139 6.00 -3.38 10.68
N PRO A 140 7.19 -3.47 11.30
CA PRO A 140 8.37 -4.06 10.67
C PRO A 140 8.13 -5.51 10.21
N ALA A 141 9.03 -6.02 9.37
CA ALA A 141 8.93 -7.39 8.88
C ALA A 141 8.89 -8.41 10.04
N PRO A 142 7.86 -9.28 10.13
CA PRO A 142 7.79 -10.28 11.18
C PRO A 142 8.81 -11.40 10.93
N ALA A 143 9.21 -12.10 11.99
CA ALA A 143 10.01 -13.30 11.86
C ALA A 143 9.25 -14.38 11.06
N ALA A 144 9.94 -15.01 10.10
CA ALA A 144 9.34 -16.08 9.29
C ALA A 144 8.97 -17.32 10.14
N LYS A 145 9.77 -17.62 11.17
CA LYS A 145 9.54 -18.75 12.07
C LYS A 145 8.38 -18.42 13.01
N GLY A 146 7.35 -19.26 12.98
CA GLY A 146 6.17 -19.10 13.85
C GLY A 146 5.18 -18.05 13.36
N LEU A 147 5.32 -17.58 12.11
CA LEU A 147 4.37 -16.65 11.51
C LEU A 147 2.98 -17.30 11.40
N ASP A 148 1.99 -16.70 12.04
CA ASP A 148 0.58 -17.03 11.79
C ASP A 148 0.19 -16.47 10.42
N PHE A 149 0.18 -17.35 9.42
CA PHE A 149 -0.17 -17.00 8.05
C PHE A 149 -1.55 -16.34 7.94
N ALA A 150 -2.54 -16.75 8.74
CA ALA A 150 -3.89 -16.20 8.67
C ALA A 150 -3.95 -14.73 9.17
N GLN A 151 -3.10 -14.38 10.14
CA GLN A 151 -2.94 -12.99 10.58
C GLN A 151 -2.10 -12.19 9.58
N ALA A 152 -1.00 -12.77 9.09
CA ALA A 152 -0.08 -12.12 8.15
C ALA A 152 -0.79 -11.66 6.87
N ILE A 153 -1.67 -12.48 6.29
CA ILE A 153 -2.44 -12.12 5.09
C ILE A 153 -3.38 -10.92 5.29
N ARG A 154 -3.76 -10.61 6.54
CA ARG A 154 -4.62 -9.47 6.86
C ARG A 154 -3.81 -8.23 7.23
N GLN A 155 -2.76 -8.40 8.02
CA GLN A 155 -2.04 -7.26 8.58
C GLN A 155 -1.05 -6.64 7.60
N ILE A 156 -0.30 -7.46 6.85
CA ILE A 156 0.78 -6.97 5.98
C ILE A 156 0.23 -6.16 4.79
N PRO A 157 -0.72 -6.66 3.97
CA PRO A 157 -1.20 -5.91 2.81
C PRO A 157 -2.36 -4.97 3.14
N ARG A 158 -2.56 -4.61 4.42
CA ARG A 158 -3.74 -3.86 4.87
C ARG A 158 -3.87 -2.52 4.14
N PHE A 159 -2.77 -1.77 4.01
CA PHE A 159 -2.76 -0.43 3.44
C PHE A 159 -2.69 -0.45 1.90
N SER A 160 -1.75 -1.21 1.35
CA SER A 160 -1.47 -1.24 -0.10
C SER A 160 -2.61 -1.81 -0.95
N CYS A 161 -3.57 -2.55 -0.38
CA CYS A 161 -4.70 -3.08 -1.16
C CYS A 161 -5.65 -2.00 -1.69
N ALA A 162 -5.64 -0.79 -1.11
CA ALA A 162 -6.56 0.28 -1.46
C ALA A 162 -6.25 0.91 -2.83
N TRP A 163 -5.00 0.92 -3.29
CA TRP A 163 -4.58 1.69 -4.47
C TRP A 163 -4.70 0.92 -5.79
N PRO A 164 -4.12 -0.29 -5.93
CA PRO A 164 -3.99 -0.96 -7.23
C PRO A 164 -5.34 -1.27 -7.89
N MET A 165 -6.32 -1.71 -7.08
CA MET A 165 -7.67 -2.02 -7.57
C MET A 165 -8.43 -0.78 -8.04
N ALA A 166 -8.07 0.40 -7.53
CA ALA A 166 -8.59 1.67 -7.97
C ALA A 166 -7.85 2.24 -9.21
N GLY A 167 -6.81 1.57 -9.70
CA GLY A 167 -5.98 2.05 -10.81
C GLY A 167 -5.08 3.23 -10.42
N ILE A 168 -4.78 3.35 -9.12
CA ILE A 168 -3.97 4.43 -8.56
C ILE A 168 -2.50 3.98 -8.54
N PRO A 169 -1.58 4.67 -9.25
CA PRO A 169 -0.16 4.39 -9.15
C PRO A 169 0.32 4.68 -7.73
N SER A 170 1.13 3.77 -7.20
CA SER A 170 1.74 3.87 -5.88
C SER A 170 3.21 3.50 -5.90
N LEU A 171 3.99 4.09 -4.99
CA LEU A 171 5.43 3.88 -4.84
C LEU A 171 5.76 3.71 -3.36
N ALA A 172 6.37 2.58 -3.00
CA ALA A 172 6.99 2.40 -1.69
C ALA A 172 8.42 2.99 -1.70
N VAL A 173 8.74 3.82 -0.71
CA VAL A 173 10.02 4.52 -0.58
C VAL A 173 10.61 4.22 0.80
N PRO A 174 11.87 3.75 0.90
CA PRO A 174 12.51 3.51 2.20
C PRO A 174 12.55 4.78 3.05
N CYS A 175 12.10 4.68 4.31
CA CYS A 175 12.03 5.81 5.25
C CYS A 175 12.75 5.57 6.58
N GLY A 176 13.64 4.58 6.63
CA GLY A 176 14.48 4.30 7.78
C GLY A 176 14.47 2.84 8.18
N PHE A 177 14.81 2.60 9.44
CA PHE A 177 14.93 1.26 10.03
C PHE A 177 14.28 1.24 11.40
N SER A 178 13.73 0.09 11.77
CA SER A 178 13.31 -0.18 13.14
C SER A 178 14.51 -0.23 14.09
N ALA A 179 14.24 -0.24 15.40
CA ALA A 179 15.26 -0.43 16.44
C ALA A 179 16.04 -1.74 16.25
N ASP A 180 15.38 -2.77 15.70
CA ASP A 180 15.98 -4.07 15.37
C ASP A 180 16.68 -4.09 13.99
N GLY A 181 16.79 -2.94 13.32
CA GLY A 181 17.49 -2.80 12.04
C GLY A 181 16.72 -3.32 10.83
N LEU A 182 15.39 -3.47 10.93
CA LEU A 182 14.54 -3.90 9.81
C LEU A 182 14.12 -2.68 8.96
N PRO A 183 14.16 -2.76 7.62
CA PRO A 183 13.77 -1.65 6.76
C PRO A 183 12.31 -1.25 6.95
N LEU A 184 12.06 0.05 6.95
CA LEU A 184 10.73 0.66 6.96
C LEU A 184 10.51 1.44 5.66
N SER A 185 9.26 1.58 5.25
CA SER A 185 8.89 2.37 4.07
C SER A 185 7.57 3.09 4.24
N HIS A 186 7.46 4.25 3.59
CA HIS A 186 6.20 4.90 3.32
C HIS A 186 5.75 4.62 1.89
N GLU A 187 4.46 4.74 1.65
CA GLU A 187 3.81 4.59 0.35
C GLU A 187 3.23 5.93 -0.09
N LEU A 188 3.60 6.32 -1.31
CA LEU A 188 3.04 7.46 -2.05
C LEU A 188 2.02 6.94 -3.04
N ALA A 189 0.87 7.59 -3.15
CA ALA A 189 -0.13 7.27 -4.18
C ALA A 189 -0.58 8.54 -4.91
N ALA A 190 -0.71 8.50 -6.24
CA ALA A 190 -1.08 9.67 -7.05
C ALA A 190 -2.28 9.35 -7.96
N PRO A 191 -2.91 10.35 -8.61
CA PRO A 191 -4.03 10.10 -9.51
C PRO A 191 -3.67 9.11 -10.63
N CYS A 192 -4.69 8.50 -11.23
CA CYS A 192 -4.50 7.60 -12.36
C CYS A 192 -3.70 8.28 -13.49
N PHE A 193 -2.70 7.58 -14.02
CA PHE A 193 -1.72 8.06 -15.01
C PHE A 193 -0.77 9.16 -14.52
N CYS A 194 -0.63 9.33 -13.21
CA CYS A 194 0.33 10.26 -12.58
C CYS A 194 1.52 9.52 -11.94
N GLU A 195 2.04 8.47 -12.59
CA GLU A 195 3.31 7.84 -12.21
C GLU A 195 4.47 8.86 -12.07
N PRO A 196 4.60 9.90 -12.93
CA PRO A 196 5.64 10.91 -12.76
C PRO A 196 5.55 11.63 -11.39
N THR A 197 4.35 11.79 -10.83
CA THR A 197 4.15 12.45 -9.53
C THR A 197 4.75 11.63 -8.39
N VAL A 198 4.43 10.34 -8.29
CA VAL A 198 5.00 9.50 -7.22
C VAL A 198 6.50 9.31 -7.40
N LEU A 199 6.99 9.21 -8.65
CA LEU A 199 8.42 9.11 -8.93
C LEU A 199 9.18 10.38 -8.56
N ARG A 200 8.65 11.56 -8.90
CA ARG A 200 9.23 12.87 -8.53
C ARG A 200 9.27 13.05 -7.01
N LEU A 201 8.18 12.75 -6.30
CA LEU A 201 8.13 12.81 -4.83
C LEU A 201 9.08 11.82 -4.17
N GLY A 202 9.17 10.59 -4.70
CA GLY A 202 10.12 9.59 -4.21
C GLY A 202 11.57 10.02 -4.44
N HIS A 203 11.88 10.56 -5.61
CA HIS A 203 13.21 11.07 -5.94
C HIS A 203 13.62 12.26 -5.07
N ALA A 204 12.71 13.24 -4.88
CA ALA A 204 12.95 14.39 -4.01
C ALA A 204 13.20 13.97 -2.56
N PHE A 205 12.47 12.96 -2.06
CA PHE A 205 12.73 12.40 -0.73
C PHE A 205 14.10 11.71 -0.64
N GLN A 206 14.45 10.91 -1.65
CA GLN A 206 15.73 10.20 -1.71
C GLN A 206 16.93 11.13 -1.97
N SER A 207 16.74 12.34 -2.50
CA SER A 207 17.85 13.27 -2.72
C SER A 207 18.32 13.97 -1.43
N VAL A 208 17.48 13.96 -0.38
CA VAL A 208 17.78 14.56 0.93
C VAL A 208 17.85 13.53 2.07
N THR A 209 17.64 12.24 1.77
CA THR A 209 17.75 11.12 2.72
C THR A 209 18.64 10.02 2.14
N ASP A 210 19.20 9.17 2.99
CA ASP A 210 20.13 8.11 2.57
C ASP A 210 19.60 6.68 2.83
N HIS A 211 18.35 6.54 3.31
CA HIS A 211 17.76 5.25 3.66
C HIS A 211 17.84 4.21 2.54
N HIS A 212 17.70 4.65 1.29
CA HIS A 212 17.75 3.81 0.09
C HIS A 212 19.17 3.32 -0.27
N LEU A 213 20.23 3.90 0.32
CA LEU A 213 21.62 3.50 0.16
C LEU A 213 22.09 2.54 1.24
N GLN A 214 21.29 2.35 2.29
CA GLN A 214 21.62 1.52 3.43
C GLN A 214 21.05 0.11 3.24
N CYS A 215 21.76 -0.90 3.78
CA CYS A 215 21.29 -2.29 3.83
C CYS A 215 21.00 -2.68 5.28
N ALA A 216 19.91 -3.42 5.48
CA ALA A 216 19.60 -4.01 6.78
C ALA A 216 20.77 -4.91 7.22
N ARG A 217 21.24 -4.71 8.45
CA ARG A 217 22.20 -5.63 9.06
C ARG A 217 21.41 -6.74 9.72
N LEU A 218 21.26 -7.87 9.03
CA LEU A 218 20.68 -9.05 9.63
C LEU A 218 21.60 -9.53 10.76
N PRO A 219 21.06 -9.87 11.95
CA PRO A 219 21.88 -10.51 12.98
C PRO A 219 22.48 -11.80 12.41
N ASP A 220 23.76 -12.06 12.72
CA ASP A 220 24.43 -13.30 12.33
C ASP A 220 23.60 -14.49 12.84
N ALA A 221 23.27 -15.41 11.93
CA ALA A 221 22.40 -16.56 12.17
C ALA A 221 23.00 -17.61 13.12
#